data_AF-A0A9E0PKR7-F1
#
_entry.id   AF-A0A9E0PKR7-F1
#
_cell.length_a   1.000
_cell.length_b   1.000
_cell.length_c   1.000
_cell.angle_alpha   90.00
_cell.angle_beta   90.00
_cell.angle_gamma   90.00
#
_symmetry.space_group_name_H-M   'P 1'
#
loop_
_entity.id
_entity.type
_entity.pdbx_description
1 polymer ?
#
loop_
_entity_poly.entity_id
_entity_poly.type
_entity_poly.pdbx_seq_one_letter_code
_entity_poly.pdbx_strand_id
1 'polypeptide(L)' 'MTTQDIAWLPDGTPYSQRFGDRYQSEQALAQAREVFLHGCGLPLAWAGAAQWRILETGFGFGLNFLATWAAWRADP' A
#
# COMPACT_ATOMS: atom_id res chain seq x y z
N MET A 1 -15.42 -14.94 10.81
CA MET A 1 -14.71 -14.00 9.91
C MET A 1 -15.73 -13.52 8.89
N THR A 2 -16.10 -12.24 8.89
CA THR A 2 -17.04 -11.70 7.89
C THR A 2 -16.24 -11.22 6.69
N THR A 3 -16.55 -11.73 5.50
CA THR A 3 -16.02 -11.23 4.24
C THR A 3 -16.45 -9.78 4.04
N GLN A 4 -15.58 -8.94 3.50
CA GLN A 4 -15.98 -7.62 3.03
C GLN A 4 -16.55 -7.73 1.62
N ASP A 5 -17.76 -7.22 1.44
CA ASP A 5 -18.35 -7.10 0.11
C ASP A 5 -17.69 -5.94 -0.64
N ILE A 6 -17.10 -6.25 -1.79
CA ILE A 6 -16.46 -5.28 -2.68
C ILE A 6 -17.45 -4.98 -3.82
N ALA A 7 -17.78 -3.71 -4.00
CA ALA A 7 -18.45 -3.27 -5.21
C ALA A 7 -17.40 -2.94 -6.28
N TRP A 8 -17.75 -3.14 -7.54
CA TRP A 8 -16.90 -2.80 -8.67
C TRP A 8 -17.54 -1.65 -9.44
N LEU A 9 -16.78 -0.57 -9.64
CA LEU A 9 -17.19 0.55 -10.48
C LEU A 9 -17.11 0.16 -11.97
N PRO A 10 -17.77 0.90 -12.88
CA PRO A 10 -17.73 0.61 -14.32
C PRO A 10 -16.31 0.60 -14.93
N ASP A 11 -15.38 1.32 -14.31
CA ASP A 11 -13.96 1.36 -14.69
C ASP A 11 -13.13 0.19 -14.12
N GLY A 12 -13.76 -0.74 -13.41
CA GLY A 12 -13.11 -1.87 -12.74
C GLY A 12 -12.45 -1.52 -11.41
N THR A 13 -12.63 -0.30 -10.89
CA THR A 13 -12.07 0.09 -9.60
C THR A 13 -12.86 -0.53 -8.44
N PRO A 14 -12.20 -1.18 -7.46
CA PRO A 14 -12.87 -1.68 -6.28
C PRO A 14 -13.30 -0.54 -5.35
N TYR A 15 -14.53 -0.61 -4.87
CA TYR A 15 -15.20 0.41 -4.07
C TYR A 15 -15.77 -0.17 -2.77
N SER A 16 -15.53 0.53 -1.66
CA SER A 16 -16.08 0.19 -0.35
C SER A 16 -17.41 0.89 -0.14
N GLN A 17 -18.52 0.14 -0.20
CA GLN A 17 -19.83 0.70 0.13
C GLN A 17 -19.91 1.17 1.59
N ARG A 18 -19.17 0.50 2.49
CA ARG A 18 -19.13 0.82 3.92
C ARG A 18 -18.51 2.19 4.20
N PHE A 19 -17.40 2.50 3.52
CA PHE A 19 -16.65 3.74 3.74
C PHE A 19 -16.99 4.83 2.72
N GLY A 20 -17.77 4.49 1.69
CA GLY A 20 -18.18 5.43 0.64
C GLY A 20 -17.04 5.83 -0.30
N ASP A 21 -15.96 5.05 -0.37
CA ASP A 21 -14.72 5.44 -1.04
C ASP A 21 -14.08 4.31 -1.89
N ARG A 22 -13.23 4.70 -2.83
CA ARG A 22 -12.43 3.80 -3.67
C ARG A 22 -11.26 3.24 -2.86
N TYR A 23 -10.93 1.96 -3.05
CA TYR A 23 -9.76 1.36 -2.39
C TYR A 23 -8.43 1.79 -3.02
N GLN A 24 -8.43 2.24 -4.28
CA GLN A 24 -7.24 2.76 -4.95
C GLN A 24 -7.60 3.83 -5.98
N SER A 25 -6.66 4.74 -6.21
CA SER A 25 -6.67 5.68 -7.33
C SER A 25 -5.73 5.19 -8.44
N GLU A 26 -5.81 5.77 -9.64
CA GLU A 26 -4.88 5.47 -10.74
C GLU A 26 -3.41 5.75 -10.38
N GLN A 27 -3.17 6.64 -9.42
CA GLN A 27 -1.84 7.05 -8.96
C GLN A 27 -1.39 6.32 -7.69
N ALA A 28 -2.13 5.30 -7.25
CA ALA A 28 -1.93 4.70 -5.93
C ALA A 28 -0.52 4.13 -5.73
N LEU A 29 0.12 3.59 -6.78
CA LEU A 29 1.51 3.11 -6.68
C LEU A 29 2.51 4.26 -6.49
N ALA A 30 2.32 5.37 -7.20
CA ALA A 30 3.15 6.56 -7.02
C ALA A 30 2.95 7.14 -5.61
N GLN A 31 1.71 7.20 -5.15
CA GLN A 31 1.37 7.63 -3.80
C GLN A 31 1.97 6.71 -2.72
N ALA A 32 1.96 5.40 -2.91
CA ALA A 32 2.62 4.46 -2.00
C ALA A 32 4.13 4.75 -1.88
N ARG A 33 4.79 5.09 -2.99
CA ARG A 33 6.21 5.46 -2.96
C ARG A 33 6.44 6.81 -2.27
N GLU A 34 5.72 7.85 -2.69
CA GLU A 34 5.98 9.23 -2.26
C GLU A 34 5.42 9.56 -0.88
N VAL A 35 4.26 9.04 -0.53
CA VAL A 35 3.61 9.37 0.74
C VAL A 35 3.97 8.35 1.81
N PHE A 36 3.91 7.05 1.50
CA PHE A 36 4.15 6.00 2.50
C PHE A 36 5.65 5.72 2.68
N LEU A 37 6.36 5.32 1.61
CA LEU A 37 7.78 4.97 1.74
C LEU A 37 8.63 6.20 2.06
N HIS A 38 8.60 7.24 1.22
CA HIS A 38 9.37 8.47 1.47
C HIS A 38 8.91 9.17 2.76
N GLY A 39 7.61 9.16 3.09
CA GLY A 39 7.11 9.71 4.36
C GLY A 39 7.66 8.98 5.60
N CYS A 40 8.01 7.70 5.48
CA CYS A 40 8.71 6.93 6.52
C CYS A 40 10.25 7.00 6.41
N GLY A 41 10.81 7.82 5.52
CA GLY A 41 12.26 7.92 5.30
C GLY A 41 12.87 6.72 4.57
N LEU A 42 12.06 5.91 3.90
CA LEU A 42 12.49 4.73 3.15
C LEU A 42 12.80 5.10 1.69
N PRO A 43 13.77 4.44 1.04
CA PRO A 43 14.55 3.30 1.54
C PRO A 43 15.76 3.69 2.42
N LEU A 44 16.13 4.96 2.53
CA LEU A 44 17.37 5.36 3.20
C LEU A 44 17.49 4.86 4.65
N ALA A 45 16.40 4.87 5.42
CA ALA A 45 16.43 4.44 6.82
C ALA A 45 16.71 2.95 7.02
N TRP A 46 16.41 2.10 6.02
CA TRP A 46 16.55 0.65 6.12
C TRP A 46 17.74 0.09 5.32
N ALA A 47 18.52 0.96 4.67
CA ALA A 47 19.57 0.57 3.74
C ALA A 47 20.62 -0.31 4.42
N GLY A 48 20.86 -1.50 3.87
CA GLY A 48 21.81 -2.49 4.41
C GLY A 48 21.40 -3.10 5.75
N ALA A 49 20.17 -2.89 6.22
CA ALA A 49 19.66 -3.53 7.42
C ALA A 49 19.33 -5.00 7.14
N ALA A 50 19.64 -5.89 8.09
CA ALA A 50 19.23 -7.29 7.98
C ALA A 50 17.71 -7.50 8.23
N GLN A 51 17.06 -6.53 8.88
CA GLN A 51 15.64 -6.59 9.22
C GLN A 51 15.05 -5.18 9.38
N TRP A 52 13.83 -5.00 8.89
CA TRP A 52 13.01 -3.81 9.12
C TRP A 52 11.58 -4.19 9.50
N ARG A 53 10.85 -3.29 10.19
CA ARG A 53 9.47 -3.53 10.61
C ARG A 53 8.61 -2.32 10.26
N ILE A 54 7.47 -2.58 9.62
CA ILE A 54 6.46 -1.58 9.30
C ILE A 54 5.14 -2.02 9.93
N LEU A 55 4.44 -1.08 10.54
CA LEU A 55 3.07 -1.28 11.01
C LEU A 55 2.11 -0.59 10.03
N GLU A 56 1.22 -1.36 9.43
CA GLU A 56 0.14 -0.85 8.59
C GLU A 56 -1.21 -1.06 9.29
N THR A 57 -1.91 0.04 9.57
CA THR A 57 -3.17 0.03 10.33
C THR A 57 -4.41 -0.28 9.49
N GLY A 58 -4.26 -0.34 8.16
CA GLY A 58 -5.32 -0.71 7.23
C GLY A 58 -4.73 -1.36 5.98
N PHE A 59 -4.81 -2.69 5.89
CA PHE A 59 -4.15 -3.44 4.81
C PHE A 59 -4.78 -3.21 3.42
N GLY A 60 -6.11 -3.06 3.35
CA GLY A 60 -6.81 -2.91 2.07
C GLY A 60 -6.49 -4.07 1.11
N PHE A 61 -6.03 -3.72 -0.10
CA PHE A 61 -5.52 -4.69 -1.09
C PHE A 61 -4.00 -4.92 -1.01
N GLY A 62 -3.33 -4.40 0.03
CA GLY A 62 -1.91 -4.64 0.27
C GLY A 62 -0.97 -3.84 -0.63
N LEU A 63 -1.42 -2.73 -1.21
CA LEU A 63 -0.60 -1.95 -2.16
C LEU A 63 0.67 -1.40 -1.51
N ASN A 64 0.56 -0.79 -0.32
CA ASN A 64 1.73 -0.27 0.39
C ASN A 64 2.67 -1.43 0.76
N PHE A 65 2.14 -2.54 1.28
CA PHE A 65 2.92 -3.75 1.53
C PHE A 65 3.70 -4.24 0.30
N LEU A 66 3.06 -4.33 -0.87
CA LEU A 66 3.72 -4.77 -2.11
C LEU A 66 4.76 -3.75 -2.61
N ALA A 67 4.47 -2.45 -2.50
CA ALA A 67 5.41 -1.38 -2.84
C ALA A 67 6.64 -1.40 -1.92
N THR A 68 6.42 -1.54 -0.61
CA THR A 68 7.46 -1.75 0.41
C THR A 68 8.31 -2.97 0.08
N TRP A 69 7.68 -4.12 -0.20
CA TRP A 69 8.41 -5.34 -0.51
C TRP A 69 9.25 -5.21 -1.77
N ALA A 70 8.71 -4.59 -2.83
CA ALA A 70 9.44 -4.34 -4.05
C ALA A 70 10.66 -3.44 -3.81
N ALA A 71 10.52 -2.38 -3.01
CA ALA A 71 11.63 -1.49 -2.65
C ALA A 71 12.68 -2.19 -1.77
N TRP A 72 12.27 -3.01 -0.80
CA TRP A 72 13.16 -3.79 0.04
C TRP A 72 14.02 -4.77 -0.76
N ARG A 73 13.41 -5.50 -1.71
CA ARG A 73 14.16 -6.43 -2.58
C ARG A 73 15.14 -5.73 -3.53
N ALA A 74 14.94 -4.44 -3.78
CA ALA A 74 15.82 -3.64 -4.63
C ALA A 74 16.93 -2.96 -3.82
N ASP A 75 16.92 -3.07 -2.50
CA ASP A 75 18.02 -2.61 -1.65
C ASP A 75 19.26 -3.51 -1.89
N PRO A 76 20.46 -2.94 -2.11
CA PRO A 76 21.66 -3.69 -2.47
C PRO A 76 22.19 -4.68 -1.43
#